data_AF-D8Q5F6-F1
#
_entry.id   AF-D8Q5F6-F1
#
_cell.length_a   1.000
_cell.length_b   1.000
_cell.length_c   1.000
_cell.angle_alpha   90.00
_cell.angle_beta   90.00
_cell.angle_gamma   90.00
#
_symmetry.space_group_name_H-M   'P 1'
#
loop_
_entity.id
_entity.type
_entity.pdbx_description
1 polymer ?
#
loop_
_entity_poly.entity_id
_entity_poly.type
_entity_poly.pdbx_seq_one_letter_code
_entity_poly.pdbx_strand_id
1 'polypeptide(L)'
;MTILEQIKQAFADGPRSHVRYIGARSTCTSLDTTPAEHSSGSRLSSVVNLWRTVRRFVREFRQPIRRRALLIGIAYKERGDWALKGTHGDVDRVQKLLVGHYRFRPEDITVMKDSKDVEDHLWPTEQNIRRELANFTVNCGPRDRFFFLYAGHAEQKNERIKGSEEDGKDEYIIPYDAPDMNGTVCIEDNDLFRYLVKPLKPYCKLVV
;
A
#
# COMPACT_ATOMS: atom_id res chain seq x y z
N MET A 1 7.50 -11.15 -12.92
CA MET A 1 7.77 -9.74 -12.52
C MET A 1 7.36 -9.64 -11.05
N THR A 2 8.31 -9.46 -10.13
CA THR A 2 8.04 -9.56 -8.67
C THR A 2 6.93 -8.60 -8.16
N ILE A 3 6.34 -8.83 -6.97
CA ILE A 3 5.47 -7.85 -6.25
C ILE A 3 6.05 -6.45 -6.33
N LEU A 4 7.37 -6.35 -6.14
CA LEU A 4 8.12 -5.10 -6.16
C LEU A 4 8.14 -4.47 -7.55
N GLU A 5 8.19 -5.27 -8.62
CA GLU A 5 8.16 -4.77 -10.00
C GLU A 5 6.75 -4.42 -10.47
N GLN A 6 5.70 -5.17 -10.11
CA GLN A 6 4.32 -4.76 -10.38
C GLN A 6 3.92 -3.46 -9.64
N ILE A 7 4.37 -3.31 -8.39
CA ILE A 7 4.24 -2.07 -7.62
C ILE A 7 5.10 -0.95 -8.22
N LYS A 8 6.22 -1.24 -8.89
CA LYS A 8 6.98 -0.20 -9.63
C LYS A 8 6.25 0.21 -10.92
N GLN A 9 5.75 -0.75 -11.71
CA GLN A 9 5.15 -0.51 -13.02
C GLN A 9 3.81 0.24 -12.92
N ALA A 10 2.91 -0.16 -12.01
CA ALA A 10 1.61 0.50 -11.86
C ALA A 10 1.71 1.96 -11.39
N PHE A 11 2.84 2.35 -10.78
CA PHE A 11 3.10 3.73 -10.36
C PHE A 11 3.90 4.54 -11.39
N ALA A 12 4.52 3.89 -12.38
CA ALA A 12 5.13 4.55 -13.53
C ALA A 12 4.07 5.08 -14.52
N ASP A 13 2.96 4.33 -14.69
CA ASP A 13 1.94 4.61 -15.71
C ASP A 13 0.72 5.41 -15.19
N GLY A 14 0.65 5.69 -13.89
CA GLY A 14 -0.44 6.44 -13.25
C GLY A 14 -0.23 7.95 -13.18
N PRO A 15 -1.28 8.78 -13.03
CA PRO A 15 -1.16 10.23 -12.87
C PRO A 15 -0.43 10.59 -11.55
N ARG A 16 0.91 10.70 -11.63
CA ARG A 16 1.86 11.24 -10.63
C ARG A 16 1.63 10.83 -9.17
N SER A 17 1.47 9.54 -8.89
CA SER A 17 1.74 8.98 -7.56
C SER A 17 3.25 8.75 -7.40
N HIS A 18 3.93 9.66 -6.69
CA HIS A 18 5.38 9.56 -6.47
C HIS A 18 5.71 8.62 -5.30
N VAL A 19 6.19 7.41 -5.61
CA VAL A 19 6.99 6.60 -4.67
C VAL A 19 8.38 7.24 -4.57
N ARG A 20 8.88 7.47 -3.36
CA ARG A 20 10.27 7.92 -3.14
C ARG A 20 10.98 6.87 -2.31
N TYR A 21 12.02 6.29 -2.88
CA TYR A 21 13.07 5.61 -2.12
C TYR A 21 13.95 6.67 -1.43
N ILE A 22 14.42 6.40 -0.21
CA ILE A 22 15.30 7.32 0.52
C ILE A 22 16.67 7.31 -0.17
N GLY A 23 16.93 8.32 -1.01
CA GLY A 23 18.23 8.54 -1.62
C GLY A 23 18.19 9.23 -2.99
N ALA A 24 17.75 10.49 -3.06
CA ALA A 24 18.19 11.49 -4.06
C ALA A 24 17.41 12.81 -3.88
N ARG A 25 18.14 13.93 -3.99
CA ARG A 25 17.66 15.32 -3.89
C ARG A 25 17.17 15.86 -5.25
N SER A 26 16.34 16.91 -5.16
CA SER A 26 16.12 18.01 -6.13
C SER A 26 15.34 17.65 -7.41
N THR A 27 14.50 18.49 -8.03
CA THR A 27 14.16 19.93 -7.89
C THR A 27 12.78 20.18 -8.55
N CYS A 28 12.10 21.26 -8.15
CA CYS A 28 10.92 21.82 -8.82
C CYS A 28 11.25 22.33 -10.22
N THR A 29 10.30 22.23 -11.15
CA THR A 29 10.22 23.14 -12.29
C THR A 29 8.75 23.46 -12.58
N SER A 30 8.45 24.75 -12.58
CA SER A 30 7.23 25.40 -13.09
C SER A 30 7.05 25.15 -14.58
N LEU A 31 5.85 25.40 -15.12
CA LEU A 31 5.65 26.13 -16.39
C LEU A 31 4.15 26.41 -16.62
N ASP A 32 3.84 27.69 -16.55
CA ASP A 32 3.06 28.57 -17.45
C ASP A 32 1.89 28.09 -18.30
N THR A 33 0.87 28.94 -18.21
CA THR A 33 -0.35 29.13 -18.99
C THR A 33 -0.10 29.67 -20.41
N THR A 34 -0.98 29.34 -21.35
CA THR A 34 -1.63 30.32 -22.26
C THR A 34 -2.96 29.76 -22.82
N PRO A 35 -3.89 30.63 -23.27
CA PRO A 35 -5.32 30.29 -23.43
C PRO A 35 -5.76 30.13 -24.90
N ALA A 36 -6.95 29.54 -25.10
CA ALA A 36 -7.66 29.58 -26.39
C ALA A 36 -9.15 29.96 -26.20
N GLU A 37 -9.54 31.00 -26.93
CA GLU A 37 -10.89 31.44 -27.28
C GLU A 37 -11.63 30.37 -28.14
N HIS A 38 -12.93 30.35 -28.46
CA HIS A 38 -14.13 31.18 -28.26
C HIS A 38 -15.32 30.24 -28.57
N SER A 39 -16.44 30.29 -27.83
CA SER A 39 -17.75 29.83 -28.34
C SER A 39 -18.89 30.26 -27.39
N SER A 40 -19.84 31.01 -27.95
CA SER A 40 -20.99 31.61 -27.29
C SER A 40 -22.07 30.58 -26.97
N GLY A 41 -22.19 30.23 -25.69
CA GLY A 41 -23.31 29.47 -25.12
C GLY A 41 -23.47 29.80 -23.63
N SER A 42 -24.70 30.17 -23.23
CA SER A 42 -25.17 30.61 -21.90
C SER A 42 -24.09 30.79 -20.80
N ARG A 43 -23.54 32.00 -20.68
CA ARG A 43 -22.46 32.36 -19.75
C ARG A 43 -22.71 32.00 -18.27
N LEU A 44 -23.96 31.83 -17.85
CA LEU A 44 -24.32 31.55 -16.45
C LEU A 44 -24.16 30.07 -16.06
N SER A 45 -24.43 29.12 -16.96
CA SER A 45 -24.34 27.68 -16.63
C SER A 45 -22.88 27.21 -16.53
N SER A 46 -22.02 27.69 -17.42
CA SER A 46 -20.59 27.36 -17.45
C SER A 46 -19.84 27.83 -16.20
N VAL A 47 -20.14 29.04 -15.72
CA VAL A 47 -19.50 29.62 -14.53
C VAL A 47 -19.99 28.91 -13.26
N VAL A 48 -21.27 28.59 -13.15
CA VAL A 48 -21.82 27.83 -12.01
C VAL A 48 -21.25 26.41 -11.96
N ASN A 49 -21.10 25.74 -13.11
CA ASN A 49 -20.48 24.41 -13.19
C ASN A 49 -18.98 24.44 -12.86
N LEU A 50 -18.27 25.50 -13.28
CA LEU A 50 -16.87 25.73 -12.93
C LEU A 50 -16.72 25.96 -11.42
N TRP A 51 -17.53 26.84 -10.82
CA TRP A 51 -17.49 27.08 -9.36
C TRP A 51 -17.85 25.85 -8.55
N ARG A 52 -18.79 25.02 -9.02
CA ARG A 52 -19.09 23.71 -8.40
C ARG A 52 -17.88 22.77 -8.46
N THR A 53 -17.21 22.72 -9.60
CA THR A 53 -16.00 21.89 -9.82
C THR A 53 -14.83 22.39 -8.98
N VAL A 54 -14.58 23.71 -8.96
CA VAL A 54 -13.55 24.36 -8.13
C VAL A 54 -13.85 24.17 -6.64
N ARG A 55 -15.10 24.34 -6.19
CA ARG A 55 -15.48 24.07 -4.79
C ARG A 55 -15.27 22.61 -4.41
N ARG A 56 -15.58 21.65 -5.29
CA ARG A 56 -15.30 20.23 -5.07
C ARG A 56 -13.79 19.98 -4.94
N PHE A 57 -12.99 20.56 -5.83
CA PHE A 57 -11.53 20.52 -5.78
C PHE A 57 -10.98 21.11 -4.47
N VAL A 58 -11.40 22.32 -4.10
CA VAL A 58 -10.97 22.98 -2.87
C VAL A 58 -11.39 22.17 -1.63
N ARG A 59 -12.57 21.52 -1.66
CA ARG A 59 -13.04 20.68 -0.54
C ARG A 59 -12.23 19.39 -0.40
N GLU A 60 -11.82 18.75 -1.49
CA GLU A 60 -10.92 17.58 -1.46
C GLU A 60 -9.52 17.94 -0.95
N PHE A 61 -8.98 19.09 -1.35
CA PHE A 61 -7.66 19.56 -0.87
C PHE A 61 -7.63 20.04 0.58
N ARG A 62 -8.82 20.23 1.20
CA ARG A 62 -8.97 20.61 2.61
C ARG A 62 -9.00 19.42 3.57
N GLN A 63 -9.09 18.18 3.07
CA GLN A 63 -9.05 17.01 3.94
C GLN A 63 -7.67 16.85 4.60
N PRO A 64 -7.60 16.53 5.90
CA PRO A 64 -6.32 16.26 6.55
C PRO A 64 -5.72 14.99 5.95
N ILE A 65 -4.41 15.03 5.67
CA ILE A 65 -3.65 13.88 5.18
C ILE A 65 -3.62 12.81 6.27
N ARG A 66 -4.22 11.65 6.01
CA ARG A 66 -4.14 10.50 6.91
C ARG A 66 -2.86 9.71 6.63
N ARG A 67 -2.30 9.12 7.68
CA ARG A 67 -1.14 8.23 7.63
C ARG A 67 -1.57 6.91 8.24
N ARG A 68 -1.49 5.81 7.50
CA ARG A 68 -1.85 4.48 7.99
C ARG A 68 -0.71 3.51 7.74
N ALA A 69 -0.39 2.67 8.71
CA ALA A 69 0.60 1.63 8.54
C ALA A 69 0.05 0.24 8.86
N LEU A 70 0.45 -0.75 8.09
CA LEU A 70 0.19 -2.17 8.34
C LEU A 70 1.54 -2.89 8.38
N LEU A 71 1.92 -3.36 9.57
CA LEU A 71 3.21 -3.99 9.82
C LEU A 71 2.98 -5.44 10.23
N ILE A 72 3.47 -6.38 9.45
CA ILE A 72 3.25 -7.82 9.63
C ILE A 72 4.61 -8.48 9.83
N GLY A 73 4.79 -9.13 10.98
CA GLY A 73 6.01 -9.84 11.33
C GLY A 73 5.70 -11.26 11.77
N ILE A 74 6.14 -12.24 10.99
CA ILE A 74 5.88 -13.66 11.25
C ILE A 74 7.21 -14.36 11.53
N ALA A 75 7.33 -14.98 12.70
CA ALA A 75 8.56 -15.63 13.17
C ALA A 75 8.49 -17.15 13.06
N TYR A 76 7.30 -17.74 12.98
CA TYR A 76 7.06 -19.18 12.87
C TYR A 76 7.78 -20.00 13.96
N LYS A 77 7.87 -19.45 15.18
CA LYS A 77 8.73 -19.99 16.27
C LYS A 77 8.43 -21.45 16.61
N GLU A 78 7.18 -21.86 16.47
CA GLU A 78 6.71 -23.22 16.81
C GLU A 78 6.67 -24.16 15.58
N ARG A 79 7.20 -23.72 14.42
CA ARG A 79 7.12 -24.42 13.13
C ARG A 79 8.46 -25.03 12.66
N GLY A 80 9.38 -25.31 13.59
CA GLY A 80 10.64 -26.00 13.29
C GLY A 80 11.52 -25.23 12.30
N ASP A 81 11.85 -25.84 11.16
CA ASP A 81 12.75 -25.29 10.13
C ASP A 81 12.23 -23.99 9.49
N TRP A 82 10.97 -23.65 9.72
CA TRP A 82 10.39 -22.39 9.25
C TRP A 82 10.76 -21.21 10.14
N ALA A 83 11.33 -21.44 11.32
CA ALA A 83 11.56 -20.39 12.30
C ALA A 83 12.51 -19.31 11.78
N LEU A 84 12.04 -18.06 11.79
CA LEU A 84 12.81 -16.87 11.45
C LEU A 84 13.16 -16.09 12.72
N LYS A 85 14.36 -15.51 12.74
CA LYS A 85 14.82 -14.63 13.82
C LYS A 85 14.73 -13.18 13.37
N GLY A 86 14.27 -12.30 14.25
CA GLY A 86 14.32 -10.86 14.05
C GLY A 86 13.08 -10.22 13.44
N THR A 87 12.16 -10.97 12.83
CA THR A 87 10.96 -10.42 12.16
C THR A 87 10.09 -9.56 13.07
N HIS A 88 9.83 -10.02 14.30
CA HIS A 88 9.15 -9.22 15.34
C HIS A 88 9.92 -7.93 15.67
N GLY A 89 11.25 -8.02 15.78
CA GLY A 89 12.09 -6.87 16.08
C GLY A 89 12.17 -5.85 14.93
N ASP A 90 12.08 -6.29 13.67
CA ASP A 90 11.99 -5.41 12.50
C ASP A 90 10.70 -4.59 12.54
N VAL A 91 9.58 -5.26 12.80
CA VAL A 91 8.27 -4.61 12.96
C VAL A 91 8.29 -3.60 14.10
N ASP A 92 8.82 -3.98 15.27
CA ASP A 92 8.88 -3.09 16.43
C ASP A 92 9.78 -1.86 16.18
N ARG A 93 10.90 -2.03 15.47
CA ARG A 93 11.79 -0.93 15.09
C ARG A 93 11.14 0.02 14.10
N VAL A 94 10.45 -0.51 13.09
CA VAL A 94 9.74 0.31 12.10
C VAL A 94 8.57 1.04 12.73
N GLN A 95 7.79 0.39 13.61
CA GLN A 95 6.71 1.06 14.34
C GLN A 95 7.24 2.28 15.12
N LYS A 96 8.32 2.10 15.90
CA LYS A 96 8.96 3.18 16.66
C LYS A 96 9.43 4.31 15.74
N LEU A 97 10.03 3.97 14.60
CA LEU A 97 10.48 4.94 13.61
C LEU A 97 9.31 5.75 13.03
N LEU A 98 8.21 5.09 12.66
CA LEU A 98 7.03 5.73 12.08
C LEU A 98 6.37 6.72 13.05
N VAL A 99 6.24 6.32 14.32
CA VAL A 99 5.70 7.18 15.38
C VAL A 99 6.64 8.34 15.69
N GLY A 100 7.92 8.04 15.95
CA GLY A 100 8.90 9.03 16.42
C GLY A 100 9.31 10.06 15.36
N HIS A 101 9.41 9.65 14.09
CA HIS A 101 10.00 10.51 13.04
C HIS A 101 9.04 10.82 11.89
N TYR A 102 8.09 9.95 11.57
CA TYR A 102 7.20 10.11 10.41
C TYR A 102 5.78 10.56 10.75
N ARG A 103 5.51 10.85 12.03
CA ARG A 103 4.24 11.39 12.55
C ARG A 103 3.04 10.48 12.26
N PHE A 104 3.26 9.17 12.22
CA PHE A 104 2.16 8.23 12.29
C PHE A 104 1.64 8.22 13.73
N ARG A 105 0.32 8.26 13.90
CA ARG A 105 -0.27 8.11 15.22
C ARG A 105 -0.31 6.62 15.56
N PRO A 106 -0.03 6.21 16.81
CA PRO A 106 -0.06 4.79 17.17
C PRO A 106 -1.39 4.10 16.80
N GLU A 107 -2.52 4.78 16.95
CA GLU A 107 -3.84 4.27 16.60
C GLU A 107 -4.08 4.08 15.09
N ASP A 108 -3.23 4.65 14.23
CA ASP A 108 -3.29 4.45 12.78
C ASP A 108 -2.27 3.39 12.29
N ILE A 109 -1.63 2.66 13.22
CA ILE A 109 -0.68 1.59 12.89
C ILE A 109 -1.25 0.25 13.37
N THR A 110 -1.59 -0.61 12.43
CA THR A 110 -1.91 -2.02 12.71
C THR A 110 -0.63 -2.84 12.74
N VAL A 111 -0.39 -3.56 13.83
CA VAL A 111 0.76 -4.46 14.00
C VAL A 111 0.26 -5.88 14.17
N MET A 112 0.73 -6.79 13.32
CA MET A 112 0.40 -8.21 13.36
C MET A 112 1.66 -9.03 13.64
N LYS A 113 1.64 -9.87 14.69
CA LYS A 113 2.75 -10.77 15.04
C LYS A 113 2.22 -12.10 15.58
N ASP A 114 2.90 -13.20 15.26
CA ASP A 114 2.69 -14.53 15.86
C ASP A 114 3.40 -14.64 17.20
N SER A 115 2.93 -13.85 18.18
CA SER A 115 3.48 -13.80 19.52
C SER A 115 2.37 -13.80 20.57
N LYS A 116 2.63 -14.43 21.72
CA LYS A 116 1.61 -14.67 22.76
C LYS A 116 1.12 -13.39 23.45
N ASP A 117 1.85 -12.29 23.29
CA ASP A 117 1.50 -10.94 23.76
C ASP A 117 0.59 -10.17 22.81
N VAL A 118 0.25 -10.73 21.65
CA VAL A 118 -0.60 -10.12 20.62
C VAL A 118 -1.97 -10.78 20.63
N GLU A 119 -3.04 -9.96 20.56
CA GLU A 119 -4.43 -10.43 20.51
C GLU A 119 -4.70 -11.32 19.29
N ASP A 120 -5.58 -12.32 19.45
CA ASP A 120 -5.87 -13.33 18.42
C ASP A 120 -6.27 -12.74 17.06
N HIS A 121 -6.98 -11.61 17.06
CA HIS A 121 -7.38 -10.96 15.82
C HIS A 121 -6.18 -10.33 15.06
N LEU A 122 -5.07 -10.06 15.74
CA LEU A 122 -3.83 -9.53 15.16
C LEU A 122 -2.79 -10.63 14.88
N TRP A 123 -3.12 -11.89 15.13
CA TRP A 123 -2.29 -13.00 14.66
C TRP A 123 -2.29 -13.07 13.14
N PRO A 124 -1.14 -13.25 12.48
CA PRO A 124 -1.02 -13.17 11.02
C PRO A 124 -1.46 -14.47 10.32
N THR A 125 -2.70 -14.87 10.56
CA THR A 125 -3.39 -15.93 9.78
C THR A 125 -3.80 -15.39 8.41
N GLU A 126 -4.04 -16.27 7.46
CA GLU A 126 -4.45 -15.91 6.10
C GLU A 126 -5.70 -15.01 6.12
N GLN A 127 -6.71 -15.41 6.89
CA GLN A 127 -7.94 -14.66 7.08
C GLN A 127 -7.69 -13.27 7.70
N ASN A 128 -6.86 -13.19 8.75
CA ASN A 128 -6.60 -11.94 9.45
C ASN A 128 -5.79 -10.97 8.57
N ILE A 129 -4.77 -11.46 7.85
CA ILE A 129 -3.97 -10.62 6.96
C ILE A 129 -4.86 -10.06 5.86
N ARG A 130 -5.71 -10.88 5.22
CA ARG A 130 -6.64 -10.41 4.18
C ARG A 130 -7.62 -9.37 4.71
N ARG A 131 -8.13 -9.54 5.94
CA ARG A 131 -8.99 -8.55 6.59
C ARG A 131 -8.24 -7.22 6.78
N GLU A 132 -7.02 -7.25 7.31
CA GLU A 132 -6.25 -6.02 7.52
C GLU A 132 -5.82 -5.36 6.22
N LEU A 133 -5.48 -6.12 5.17
CA LEU A 133 -5.23 -5.61 3.82
C LEU A 133 -6.45 -4.88 3.26
N ALA A 134 -7.66 -5.42 3.43
CA ALA A 134 -8.90 -4.79 3.00
C ALA A 134 -9.20 -3.50 3.78
N ASN A 135 -8.96 -3.50 5.10
CA ASN A 135 -9.15 -2.32 5.94
C ASN A 135 -8.08 -1.24 5.69
N PHE A 136 -6.88 -1.64 5.32
CA PHE A 136 -5.72 -0.76 5.21
C PHE A 136 -5.96 0.41 4.26
N THR A 137 -6.56 0.16 3.11
CA THR A 137 -6.82 1.18 2.07
C THR A 137 -8.28 1.67 2.04
N VAL A 138 -9.13 1.20 2.96
CA VAL A 138 -10.55 1.59 3.03
C VAL A 138 -10.69 3.10 3.20
N ASN A 139 -11.66 3.72 2.53
CA ASN A 139 -11.93 5.16 2.63
C ASN A 139 -10.69 6.05 2.44
N CYS A 140 -9.71 5.62 1.63
CA CYS A 140 -8.54 6.44 1.34
C CYS A 140 -8.95 7.73 0.63
N GLY A 141 -8.45 8.85 1.15
CA GLY A 141 -8.62 10.17 0.58
C GLY A 141 -7.46 10.51 -0.37
N PRO A 142 -7.62 11.51 -1.24
CA PRO A 142 -6.49 12.04 -2.00
C PRO A 142 -5.35 12.47 -1.06
N ARG A 143 -4.11 12.21 -1.46
CA ARG A 143 -2.89 12.58 -0.71
C ARG A 143 -2.64 11.82 0.60
N ASP A 144 -3.41 10.78 0.92
CA ASP A 144 -3.11 9.92 2.07
C ASP A 144 -1.73 9.25 1.92
N ARG A 145 -1.19 8.77 3.04
CA ARG A 145 0.11 8.10 3.12
C ARG A 145 -0.07 6.73 3.76
N PHE A 146 0.51 5.73 3.11
CA PHE A 146 0.43 4.34 3.51
C PHE A 146 1.84 3.80 3.68
N PHE A 147 2.04 2.99 4.71
CA PHE A 147 3.27 2.24 4.92
C PHE A 147 2.92 0.78 5.15
N PHE A 148 3.39 -0.11 4.30
CA PHE A 148 3.21 -1.55 4.45
C PHE A 148 4.57 -2.17 4.71
N LEU A 149 4.65 -3.09 5.67
CA LEU A 149 5.83 -3.89 5.93
C LEU A 149 5.40 -5.33 6.11
N TYR A 150 6.08 -6.23 5.39
CA TYR A 150 6.00 -7.66 5.63
C TYR A 150 7.39 -8.19 5.94
N ALA A 151 7.52 -8.87 7.08
CA ALA A 151 8.73 -9.58 7.51
C ALA A 151 8.35 -11.03 7.84
N GLY A 152 8.62 -11.95 6.91
CA GLY A 152 8.24 -13.36 7.02
C GLY A 152 8.72 -14.13 5.79
N HIS A 153 8.24 -15.36 5.61
CA HIS A 153 8.58 -16.14 4.42
C HIS A 153 7.79 -15.67 3.20
N ALA A 154 8.45 -15.72 2.04
CA ALA A 154 7.86 -15.49 0.73
C ALA A 154 8.51 -16.47 -0.26
N GLU A 155 7.71 -16.99 -1.19
CA GLU A 155 8.13 -18.02 -2.14
C GLU A 155 7.54 -17.71 -3.53
N GLN A 156 7.90 -18.52 -4.51
CA GLN A 156 7.42 -18.40 -5.89
C GLN A 156 6.79 -19.70 -6.38
N LYS A 157 5.78 -19.60 -7.25
CA LYS A 157 5.19 -20.73 -7.97
C LYS A 157 5.01 -20.39 -9.45
N ASN A 158 4.80 -21.41 -10.28
CA ASN A 158 4.50 -21.17 -11.70
C ASN A 158 3.24 -20.32 -11.83
N GLU A 159 3.27 -19.38 -12.77
CA GLU A 159 2.14 -18.48 -13.02
C GLU A 159 0.85 -19.27 -13.25
N ARG A 160 -0.24 -18.77 -12.67
CA ARG A 160 -1.56 -19.37 -12.87
C ARG A 160 -2.09 -19.11 -14.28
N ILE A 161 -1.81 -17.93 -14.83
CA ILE A 161 -2.26 -17.50 -16.16
C ILE A 161 -1.02 -17.34 -17.04
N LYS A 162 -0.93 -18.14 -18.11
CA LYS A 162 0.25 -18.10 -18.98
C LYS A 162 0.49 -16.72 -19.58
N GLY A 163 1.70 -16.18 -19.44
CA GLY A 163 2.11 -14.86 -19.91
C GLY A 163 1.57 -13.70 -19.08
N SER A 164 1.11 -13.95 -17.85
CA SER A 164 0.76 -12.89 -16.92
C SER A 164 2.01 -12.24 -16.33
N GLU A 165 3.09 -12.99 -16.21
CA GLU A 165 4.38 -12.55 -15.68
C GLU A 165 5.51 -12.72 -16.70
N GLU A 166 6.46 -11.77 -16.72
CA GLU A 166 7.59 -11.79 -17.66
C GLU A 166 8.50 -13.04 -17.49
N ASP A 167 8.63 -13.53 -16.26
CA ASP A 167 9.38 -14.73 -15.88
C ASP A 167 8.49 -15.97 -15.68
N GLY A 168 7.18 -15.81 -15.86
CA GLY A 168 6.20 -16.88 -15.70
C GLY A 168 6.06 -17.42 -14.28
N LYS A 169 6.35 -16.61 -13.25
CA LYS A 169 6.25 -17.00 -11.84
C LYS A 169 5.44 -15.99 -11.03
N ASP A 170 4.48 -16.50 -10.26
CA ASP A 170 3.74 -15.73 -9.26
C ASP A 170 4.45 -15.79 -7.90
N GLU A 171 4.56 -14.65 -7.23
CA GLU A 171 5.13 -14.56 -5.88
C GLU A 171 4.03 -14.60 -4.82
N TYR A 172 4.34 -15.12 -3.64
CA TYR A 172 3.39 -15.13 -2.54
C TYR A 172 4.06 -15.03 -1.17
N ILE A 173 3.34 -14.44 -0.23
CA ILE A 173 3.71 -14.44 1.19
C ILE A 173 3.00 -15.59 1.92
N ILE A 174 3.62 -16.09 2.99
CA ILE A 174 3.17 -17.29 3.72
C ILE A 174 2.57 -16.89 5.08
N PRO A 175 1.24 -17.01 5.27
CA PRO A 175 0.61 -16.77 6.56
C PRO A 175 1.06 -17.76 7.64
N TYR A 176 0.87 -17.39 8.91
CA TYR A 176 1.26 -18.25 10.04
C TYR A 176 0.55 -19.60 10.05
N ASP A 177 -0.71 -19.65 9.62
CA ASP A 177 -1.56 -20.83 9.61
C ASP A 177 -1.40 -21.70 8.36
N ALA A 178 -0.46 -21.36 7.45
CA ALA A 178 -0.19 -22.16 6.27
C ALA A 178 0.23 -23.60 6.65
N PRO A 179 -0.30 -24.64 5.99
CA PRO A 179 0.05 -26.03 6.28
C PRO A 179 1.41 -26.43 5.69
N ASP A 180 1.83 -25.75 4.61
CA ASP A 180 3.07 -26.00 3.88
C ASP A 180 3.63 -24.70 3.26
N MET A 181 4.89 -24.75 2.81
CA MET A 181 5.56 -23.63 2.14
C MET A 181 5.28 -23.57 0.64
N ASN A 182 4.53 -24.55 0.08
CA ASN A 182 4.30 -24.67 -1.36
C ASN A 182 3.14 -23.82 -1.86
N GLY A 183 2.55 -23.01 -0.96
CA GLY A 183 1.51 -22.06 -1.30
C GLY A 183 0.08 -22.63 -1.32
N THR A 184 -0.18 -23.76 -0.65
CA THR A 184 -1.57 -24.26 -0.47
C THR A 184 -2.46 -23.21 0.21
N VAL A 185 -1.92 -22.55 1.24
CA VAL A 185 -2.51 -21.37 1.88
C VAL A 185 -1.48 -20.26 1.79
N CYS A 186 -1.74 -19.25 0.97
CA CYS A 186 -0.85 -18.14 0.72
C CYS A 186 -1.61 -16.87 0.32
N ILE A 187 -0.89 -15.75 0.26
CA ILE A 187 -1.40 -14.49 -0.29
C ILE A 187 -0.51 -14.11 -1.46
N GLU A 188 -1.07 -14.21 -2.66
CA GLU A 188 -0.38 -13.93 -3.92
C GLU A 188 -0.13 -12.43 -4.11
N ASP A 189 0.90 -12.13 -4.88
CA ASP A 189 1.25 -10.80 -5.40
C ASP A 189 0.07 -10.04 -6.00
N ASN A 190 -0.73 -10.70 -6.83
CA ASN A 190 -1.91 -10.15 -7.47
C ASN A 190 -2.98 -9.73 -6.45
N ASP A 191 -3.08 -10.46 -5.34
CA ASP A 191 -3.95 -10.07 -4.22
C ASP A 191 -3.38 -8.87 -3.46
N LEU A 192 -2.07 -8.87 -3.17
CA LEU A 192 -1.41 -7.72 -2.56
C LEU A 192 -1.59 -6.46 -3.42
N PHE A 193 -1.41 -6.57 -4.74
CA PHE A 193 -1.67 -5.49 -5.69
C PHE A 193 -3.13 -5.02 -5.64
N ARG A 194 -4.08 -5.95 -5.60
CA ARG A 194 -5.51 -5.66 -5.52
C ARG A 194 -5.87 -4.88 -4.24
N TYR A 195 -5.25 -5.19 -3.10
CA TYR A 195 -5.56 -4.52 -1.83
C TYR A 195 -4.75 -3.24 -1.58
N LEU A 196 -3.46 -3.26 -1.93
CA LEU A 196 -2.51 -2.19 -1.61
C LEU A 196 -2.48 -1.08 -2.66
N VAL A 197 -2.69 -1.42 -3.94
CA VAL A 197 -2.47 -0.48 -5.06
C VAL A 197 -3.77 -0.02 -5.69
N LYS A 198 -4.61 -0.95 -6.17
CA LYS A 198 -5.85 -0.62 -6.90
C LYS A 198 -6.78 0.37 -6.19
N PRO A 199 -6.94 0.34 -4.84
CA PRO A 199 -7.87 1.24 -4.17
C PRO A 199 -7.37 2.68 -4.03
N LEU A 200 -6.05 2.93 -4.18
CA LEU A 200 -5.42 4.21 -3.87
C LEU A 200 -5.96 5.35 -4.74
N LYS A 201 -6.29 6.48 -4.10
CA LYS A 201 -6.71 7.71 -4.79
C LYS A 201 -5.51 8.49 -5.35
N PRO A 202 -5.73 9.41 -6.30
CA PRO A 202 -4.68 10.29 -6.80
C PRO A 202 -3.84 10.94 -5.69
N TYR A 203 -2.54 11.03 -5.94
CA TYR A 203 -1.54 11.61 -5.02
C TYR A 203 -1.34 10.88 -3.69
N CYS A 204 -2.00 9.74 -3.48
CA CYS A 204 -1.61 8.82 -2.41
C CYS A 204 -0.15 8.40 -2.58
N LYS A 205 0.50 8.08 -1.47
CA LYS A 205 1.81 7.45 -1.48
C LYS A 205 1.75 6.20 -0.64
N LEU A 206 2.16 5.09 -1.21
CA LEU A 206 2.42 3.85 -0.52
C LEU A 206 3.93 3.65 -0.47
N VAL A 207 4.44 3.28 0.69
CA VAL A 207 5.79 2.76 0.88
C VAL A 207 5.64 1.29 1.28
N VAL A 208 6.37 0.43 0.59
CA VAL A 208 6.48 -1.01 0.84
C VAL A 208 7.93 -1.35 1.07
#